data_AF-A0A6I4YVL6-F1
#
_entry.id   AF-A0A6I4YVL6-F1
#
_cell.length_a   1.000
_cell.length_b   1.000
_cell.length_c   1.000
_cell.angle_alpha   90.00
_cell.angle_beta   90.00
_cell.angle_gamma   90.00
#
_symmetry.space_group_name_H-M   'P 1'
#
loop_
_entity.id
_entity.type
_entity.pdbx_description
1 polymer ?
#
loop_
_entity_poly.entity_id
_entity_poly.type
_entity_poly.pdbx_seq_one_letter_code
_entity_poly.pdbx_strand_id
1 'polypeptide(L)' 'MKNPFPKQWATIARYSKIANRWEPVPGAVCSEIEACSNPKIEMRKTKIRGLEVLQVKERN' A
#
# COMPACT_ATOMS: atom_id res chain seq x y z
N MET A 1 13.86 -14.56 -10.60
CA MET A 1 12.48 -14.11 -10.34
C MET A 1 12.56 -12.64 -9.95
N LYS A 2 11.91 -11.72 -10.68
CA LYS A 2 11.83 -10.31 -10.24
C LYS A 2 11.00 -10.28 -8.96
N ASN A 3 11.52 -9.75 -7.86
CA ASN A 3 10.66 -9.47 -6.70
C ASN A 3 9.56 -8.50 -7.18
N PRO A 4 8.27 -8.88 -7.10
CA PRO A 4 7.20 -8.02 -7.59
C PRO A 4 6.95 -6.83 -6.65
N PHE A 5 7.57 -6.83 -5.47
CA PHE A 5 7.36 -5.82 -4.45
C PHE A 5 8.45 -4.75 -4.45
N PRO A 6 8.07 -3.50 -4.22
CA PRO A 6 8.99 -2.38 -4.31
C PRO A 6 9.94 -2.36 -3.11
N LYS A 7 11.23 -2.08 -3.37
CA LYS A 7 12.24 -1.89 -2.31
C LYS A 7 12.04 -0.59 -1.52
N GLN A 8 11.29 0.35 -2.08
CA GLN A 8 10.89 1.60 -1.45
C GLN A 8 9.39 1.57 -1.14
N TRP A 9 8.95 2.43 -0.23
CA TRP A 9 7.53 2.56 0.09
C TRP A 9 6.73 3.02 -1.11
N ALA A 10 5.85 2.16 -1.62
CA ALA A 10 4.92 2.47 -2.69
C ALA A 10 3.50 2.52 -2.13
N THR A 11 2.74 3.54 -2.55
CA THR A 11 1.33 3.65 -2.20
C THR A 11 0.50 2.64 -2.96
N ILE A 12 -0.35 1.88 -2.27
CA ILE A 12 -1.29 0.92 -2.87
C ILE A 12 -2.75 1.34 -2.69
N ALA A 13 -3.06 2.13 -1.66
CA ALA A 13 -4.39 2.68 -1.46
C ALA A 13 -4.34 4.07 -0.82
N ARG A 14 -5.40 4.84 -1.02
CA ARG A 14 -5.66 6.12 -0.34
C ARG A 14 -6.99 6.05 0.38
N TYR A 15 -7.08 6.67 1.54
CA TYR A 15 -8.35 6.77 2.26
C TYR A 15 -9.22 7.85 1.62
N SER A 16 -10.40 7.47 1.16
CA SER A 16 -11.42 8.39 0.67
C SER A 16 -12.36 8.73 1.81
N LYS A 17 -12.25 9.96 2.33
CA LYS A 17 -13.15 10.44 3.40
C LYS A 17 -14.60 10.53 2.93
N ILE A 18 -14.82 10.82 1.65
CA ILE A 18 -16.16 10.92 1.05
C ILE A 18 -16.82 9.55 1.02
N ALA A 19 -16.11 8.52 0.57
CA ALA A 19 -16.61 7.16 0.51
C ALA A 19 -16.43 6.36 1.82
N ASN A 20 -15.80 6.98 2.84
CA ASN A 20 -15.42 6.39 4.11
C ASN A 20 -14.73 5.01 4.00
N ARG A 21 -13.84 4.86 3.01
CA ARG A 21 -13.15 3.60 2.71
C ARG A 21 -11.77 3.80 2.09
N TRP A 22 -10.95 2.76 2.13
CA TRP A 22 -9.70 2.69 1.37
C TRP A 22 -9.99 2.41 -0.10
N GLU A 23 -9.46 3.25 -0.98
CA GLU A 23 -9.57 3.09 -2.42
C GLU A 23 -8.19 2.79 -3.01
N PRO A 24 -8.05 1.72 -3.81
CA PRO A 24 -6.79 1.37 -4.43
C PRO A 24 -6.32 2.51 -5.35
N VAL A 25 -5.01 2.74 -5.41
CA VAL A 25 -4.45 3.70 -6.36
C VAL A 25 -4.20 3.05 -7.71
N PRO A 26 -4.27 3.80 -8.83
CA PRO A 26 -3.88 3.29 -10.14
C PRO A 26 -2.43 2.79 -10.10
N GLY A 27 -2.19 1.57 -10.59
CA GLY A 27 -0.86 0.96 -10.58
C GLY A 27 -0.42 0.39 -9.23
N ALA A 28 -1.34 0.15 -8.30
CA ALA A 28 -1.05 -0.59 -7.07
C ALA A 28 -0.44 -1.96 -7.40
N VAL A 29 0.71 -2.26 -6.80
CA VAL A 29 1.45 -3.50 -7.01
C VAL A 29 0.78 -4.72 -6.38
N CYS A 30 -0.10 -4.50 -5.40
CA CYS A 30 -0.92 -5.50 -4.73
C CYS A 30 -2.09 -4.83 -3.98
N SER A 31 -3.05 -5.64 -3.55
CA SER A 31 -4.14 -5.24 -2.65
C SER A 31 -3.70 -5.21 -1.18
N GLU A 32 -4.48 -4.54 -0.32
CA GLU A 32 -4.27 -4.55 1.15
C GLU A 32 -4.30 -5.98 1.71
N ILE A 33 -5.19 -6.83 1.21
CA ILE A 33 -5.34 -8.22 1.66
C ILE A 33 -4.09 -9.02 1.32
N GLU A 34 -3.62 -8.95 0.08
CA GLU A 34 -2.37 -9.61 -0.35
C GLU A 34 -1.15 -9.11 0.44
N ALA A 35 -1.10 -7.80 0.71
CA ALA A 35 -0.04 -7.19 1.50
C ALA A 35 -0.04 -7.69 2.95
N CYS A 36 -1.22 -7.85 3.57
CA CYS A 36 -1.37 -8.33 4.93
C CYS A 36 -1.06 -9.83 5.07
N SER A 37 -1.43 -10.63 4.07
CA SER A 37 -1.19 -12.09 4.06
C SER A 37 0.23 -12.49 3.65
N ASN A 38 1.01 -11.59 3.06
CA ASN A 38 2.35 -11.92 2.58
C ASN A 38 3.44 -11.52 3.60
N PRO A 39 4.15 -12.50 4.21
CA PRO A 39 5.16 -12.20 5.22
C PRO A 39 6.38 -11.45 4.69
N LYS A 40 6.57 -11.42 3.36
CA LYS A 40 7.65 -10.69 2.67
C LYS A 40 7.31 -9.22 2.40
N ILE A 41 6.15 -8.74 2.83
CA ILE A 41 5.71 -7.36 2.63
C ILE A 41 5.59 -6.68 3.99
N GLU A 42 6.14 -5.47 4.07
CA GLU A 42 5.90 -4.57 5.19
C GLU A 42 4.86 -3.54 4.74
N MET A 43 3.87 -3.28 5.60
CA MET A 43 2.76 -2.39 5.29
C MET A 43 2.69 -1.29 6.35
N ARG A 44 2.42 -0.06 5.91
CA ARG A 44 2.25 1.08 6.81
C ARG A 44 1.12 1.99 6.36
N LYS A 45 0.44 2.58 7.34
CA LYS A 45 -0.49 3.70 7.14
C LYS A 45 0.26 5.00 7.45
N THR A 46 0.20 5.96 6.55
CA THR A 46 0.83 7.27 6.75
C THR A 46 0.00 8.37 6.12
N LYS A 47 0.37 9.63 6.36
CA LYS A 47 -0.35 10.80 5.82
C LYS A 47 0.58 11.58 4.90
N ILE A 48 0.21 11.70 3.63
CA ILE A 48 0.95 12.48 2.62
C ILE A 48 0.10 13.66 2.20
N ARG A 49 0.59 14.89 2.42
CA ARG A 49 -0.10 16.14 2.05
C ARG A 49 -1.56 16.19 2.53
N GLY A 50 -1.82 15.68 3.73
CA GLY A 50 -3.15 15.66 4.33
C GLY A 50 -4.02 14.44 3.97
N LEU A 51 -3.61 13.60 3.02
CA LEU A 51 -4.30 12.38 2.63
C LEU A 51 -3.71 11.17 3.35
N GLU A 52 -4.57 10.36 3.96
CA GLU A 52 -4.16 9.07 4.53
C GLU A 52 -3.93 8.08 3.39
N VAL A 53 -2.78 7.42 3.41
CA VAL A 53 -2.34 6.48 2.39
C VAL A 53 -1.85 5.20 3.03
N LEU A 54 -2.06 4.10 2.33
CA LEU A 54 -1.52 2.79 2.65
C LEU A 54 -0.35 2.54 1.73
N GLN A 55 0.80 2.26 2.31
CA GLN A 55 2.02 1.97 1.58
C GLN A 55 2.56 0.59 1.91
N VAL A 56 3.18 -0.04 0.91
CA VAL A 56 3.87 -1.31 1.05
C VAL A 56 5.33 -1.16 0.61
N LYS A 57 6.18 -2.00 1.17
CA LYS A 57 7.51 -2.27 0.63
C LYS A 57 7.85 -3.74 0.86
N GLU A 58 8.87 -4.22 0.17
CA GLU A 58 9.51 -5.48 0.50
C GLU A 58 10.09 -5.44 1.92
N ARG A 59 9.82 -6.50 2.68
CA ARG A 59 10.40 -6.76 3.99
C ARG A 59 11.82 -7.28 3.77
N ASN A 60 12.79 -6.54 4.30
CA ASN A 60 14.21 -6.84 4.17
C ASN A 60 14.66 -7.87 5.23
#